data_AF-A0A7X6NVU7-F1
#
_entry.id   AF-A0A7X6NVU7-F1
#
_cell.length_a   1.000
_cell.length_b   1.000
_cell.length_c   1.000
_cell.angle_alpha   90.00
_cell.angle_beta   90.00
_cell.angle_gamma   90.00
#
_symmetry.space_group_name_H-M   'P 1'
#
loop_
_entity.id
_entity.type
_entity.pdbx_description
1 polymer ?
#
loop_
_entity_poly.entity_id
_entity_poly.type
_entity_poly.pdbx_seq_one_letter_code
_entity_poly.pdbx_strand_id
1 'polypeptide(L)'
;MPMVWYIPPLSPVVDLLKSQGHDAEAGGNLFGAIDALRIPLEYLAELFTAGDVETVRLVLQKLAAMRSYMRDVTLGRPLQPELAEAVGMSTEALEQMYRLLAIAKYDERYVIPTAHVAEAHNLEEMACSLDFEGGPGAGGNGAFASGPGRPIPIALESFAETKARRDAAEASR
;
A
#
# COMPACT_ATOMS: atom_id res chain seq x y z
N MET A 1 -10.15 8.91 -10.64
CA MET A 1 -10.44 8.59 -9.22
C MET A 1 -9.14 8.27 -8.52
N PRO A 2 -8.86 8.83 -7.33
CA PRO A 2 -7.65 8.52 -6.58
C PRO A 2 -7.67 7.08 -6.05
N MET A 3 -6.51 6.44 -6.00
CA MET A 3 -6.33 5.05 -5.54
C MET A 3 -5.63 4.96 -4.17
N VAL A 4 -5.28 6.10 -3.56
CA VAL A 4 -4.67 6.20 -2.23
C VAL A 4 -5.54 7.09 -1.36
N TRP A 5 -5.90 6.58 -0.17
CA TRP A 5 -6.89 7.16 0.72
C TRP A 5 -6.27 7.36 2.10
N TYR A 6 -6.78 8.34 2.85
CA TYR A 6 -6.24 8.74 4.15
C TYR A 6 -7.32 8.74 5.22
N ILE A 7 -6.94 8.41 6.45
CA ILE A 7 -7.77 8.57 7.64
C ILE A 7 -7.36 9.91 8.30
N PRO A 8 -8.29 10.85 8.54
CA PRO A 8 -7.97 12.13 9.17
C PRO A 8 -7.50 11.93 10.62
N PRO A 9 -6.52 12.72 11.10
CA PRO A 9 -5.98 12.56 12.44
C PRO A 9 -6.93 13.12 13.50
N LEU A 10 -7.07 12.41 14.62
CA LEU A 10 -7.66 12.98 15.83
C LEU A 10 -6.64 13.98 16.40
N SER A 11 -6.84 15.29 16.19
CA SER A 11 -5.94 16.31 16.77
C SER A 11 -6.01 16.28 18.32
N PRO A 12 -5.11 16.94 19.07
CA PRO A 12 -5.04 16.87 20.53
C PRO A 12 -6.21 17.56 21.24
N VAL A 13 -7.43 17.05 21.04
CA VAL A 13 -8.67 17.46 21.72
C VAL A 13 -8.61 17.14 23.20
N VAL A 14 -7.98 16.01 23.53
CA VAL A 14 -7.87 15.50 24.89
C VAL A 14 -7.09 16.47 25.79
N ASP A 15 -6.06 17.12 25.24
CA ASP A 15 -5.26 18.10 25.99
C ASP A 15 -6.07 19.34 26.35
N LEU A 16 -6.97 19.79 25.46
CA LEU A 16 -7.87 20.91 25.72
C LEU A 16 -8.91 20.55 26.79
N LEU A 17 -9.54 19.38 26.69
CA LEU A 17 -10.55 18.92 27.65
C LEU A 17 -9.97 18.65 29.05
N LYS A 18 -8.74 18.13 29.12
CA LYS A 18 -8.06 17.84 30.39
C LYS A 18 -7.82 19.11 31.22
N SER A 19 -7.62 20.25 30.57
CA SER A 19 -7.47 21.55 31.24
C SER A 19 -8.74 22.06 31.92
N GLN A 20 -9.91 21.55 31.50
CA GLN A 20 -11.22 21.93 32.03
C GLN A 20 -11.72 21.00 33.15
N GLY A 21 -10.91 20.01 33.57
CA GLY A 21 -11.26 19.09 34.67
C GLY A 21 -12.27 18.00 34.31
N HIS A 22 -12.67 17.88 33.04
CA HIS A 22 -13.52 16.80 32.56
C HIS A 22 -12.71 15.53 32.24
N ASP A 23 -13.36 14.36 32.28
CA ASP A 23 -12.78 13.14 31.71
C ASP A 23 -12.69 13.31 30.19
N ALA A 24 -11.53 13.74 29.73
CA ALA A 24 -11.22 14.06 28.33
C ALA A 24 -11.34 12.85 27.38
N GLU A 25 -11.46 11.65 27.94
CA GLU A 25 -11.56 10.39 27.21
C GLU A 25 -12.95 9.75 27.34
N ALA A 26 -13.93 10.43 27.95
CA ALA A 26 -15.32 9.98 27.96
C ALA A 26 -15.98 10.29 26.61
N GLY A 27 -16.71 9.32 26.04
CA GLY A 27 -17.31 9.43 24.70
C GLY A 27 -18.12 10.70 24.46
N GLY A 28 -19.00 11.08 25.38
CA GLY A 28 -19.79 12.32 25.28
C GLY A 28 -18.95 13.60 25.19
N ASN A 29 -17.83 13.65 25.92
CA ASN A 29 -16.91 14.78 25.90
C ASN A 29 -16.08 14.79 24.61
N LEU A 30 -15.63 13.62 24.15
CA LEU A 30 -14.91 13.45 22.89
C LEU A 30 -15.74 13.88 21.68
N PHE A 31 -17.03 13.51 21.63
CA PHE A 31 -17.92 13.90 20.53
C PHE A 31 -18.14 15.41 20.47
N GLY A 32 -18.40 16.06 21.60
CA GLY A 32 -18.61 17.51 21.66
C GLY A 32 -17.34 18.32 21.37
N ALA A 33 -16.17 17.72 21.55
CA ALA A 33 -14.90 18.41 21.38
C ALA A 33 -14.26 18.21 19.99
N ILE A 34 -14.89 17.44 19.10
CA ILE A 34 -14.52 17.37 17.67
C ILE A 34 -14.66 18.75 17.02
N ASP A 35 -15.65 19.55 17.40
CA ASP A 35 -15.80 20.93 16.94
C ASP A 35 -14.74 21.89 17.49
N ALA A 36 -14.10 21.51 18.60
CA ALA A 36 -13.05 22.29 19.26
C ALA A 36 -11.63 21.82 18.88
N LEU A 37 -11.50 21.07 17.78
CA LEU A 37 -10.20 20.64 17.26
C LEU A 37 -9.31 21.84 16.95
N ARG A 38 -8.01 21.71 17.24
CA ARG A 38 -7.02 22.73 16.90
C ARG A 38 -6.91 22.94 15.38
N ILE A 39 -7.10 21.88 14.62
CA ILE A 39 -7.14 21.91 13.16
C ILE A 39 -8.60 22.12 12.76
N PRO A 40 -8.94 23.20 12.02
CA PRO A 40 -10.30 23.42 11.56
C PRO A 40 -10.80 22.24 10.72
N LEU A 41 -12.07 21.85 10.91
CA LEU A 41 -12.68 20.76 10.15
C LEU A 41 -12.77 21.10 8.66
N GLU A 42 -12.95 22.38 8.34
CA GLU A 42 -13.00 22.92 6.98
C GLU A 42 -11.70 22.62 6.22
N TYR A 43 -10.56 22.77 6.88
CA TYR A 43 -9.26 22.44 6.28
C TYR A 43 -9.14 20.96 5.93
N LEU A 44 -9.59 20.08 6.82
CA LEU A 44 -9.58 18.63 6.55
C LEU A 44 -10.58 18.26 5.45
N ALA A 45 -11.71 18.94 5.38
CA ALA A 45 -12.73 18.73 4.36
C ALA A 45 -12.24 19.14 2.97
N GLU A 46 -11.56 20.27 2.85
CA GLU A 46 -10.93 20.69 1.59
C GLU A 46 -9.89 19.67 1.10
N LEU A 47 -9.17 19.02 2.01
CA LEU A 47 -8.13 18.06 1.66
C LEU A 47 -8.69 16.67 1.27
N PHE A 48 -9.71 16.18 1.99
CA PHE A 48 -10.15 14.78 1.89
C PHE A 48 -11.49 14.58 1.18
N THR A 49 -12.38 15.57 1.20
CA THR A 49 -13.79 15.40 0.83
C THR A 49 -14.31 16.52 -0.05
N ALA A 50 -13.41 17.29 -0.70
CA ALA A 50 -13.75 18.42 -1.57
C ALA A 50 -14.64 19.48 -0.88
N GLY A 51 -14.43 19.70 0.43
CA GLY A 51 -15.15 20.68 1.25
C GLY A 51 -16.32 20.12 2.05
N ASP A 52 -16.63 18.82 1.96
CA ASP A 52 -17.68 18.21 2.78
C ASP A 52 -17.19 17.91 4.22
N VAL A 53 -17.51 18.84 5.12
CA VAL A 53 -17.17 18.79 6.55
C VAL A 53 -17.84 17.64 7.27
N GLU A 54 -19.07 17.28 6.90
CA GLU A 54 -19.86 16.29 7.64
C GLU A 54 -19.27 14.89 7.47
N THR A 55 -18.75 14.57 6.28
CA THR A 55 -18.02 13.32 6.06
C THR A 55 -16.79 13.21 6.97
N VAL A 56 -16.00 14.28 7.11
CA VAL A 56 -14.82 14.29 7.99
C VAL A 56 -15.23 14.18 9.46
N ARG A 57 -16.23 14.94 9.89
CA ARG A 57 -16.81 14.91 11.23
C ARG A 57 -17.23 13.48 11.61
N LEU A 58 -17.94 12.79 10.73
CA LEU A 58 -18.40 11.42 10.96
C LEU A 58 -17.23 10.44 11.15
N VAL A 59 -16.17 10.57 10.34
CA VAL A 59 -14.97 9.73 10.48
C VAL A 59 -14.28 9.98 11.82
N LEU A 60 -14.15 11.23 12.23
CA LEU A 60 -13.57 11.59 13.53
C LEU A 60 -14.41 11.10 14.71
N GLN A 61 -15.75 11.16 14.59
CA GLN A 61 -16.67 10.58 15.58
C GLN A 61 -16.48 9.07 15.70
N LYS A 62 -16.34 8.33 14.59
CA LYS A 62 -16.08 6.88 14.62
C LYS A 62 -14.78 6.55 15.34
N LEU A 63 -13.70 7.30 15.08
CA LEU A 63 -12.42 7.12 15.76
C LEU A 63 -12.53 7.41 17.27
N ALA A 64 -13.25 8.46 17.64
CA ALA A 64 -13.52 8.82 19.04
C ALA A 64 -14.36 7.74 19.75
N ALA A 65 -15.40 7.22 19.10
CA ALA A 65 -16.25 6.15 19.62
C ALA A 65 -15.45 4.89 19.92
N MET A 66 -14.62 4.45 18.95
CA MET A 66 -13.72 3.30 19.14
C MET A 66 -12.77 3.51 20.30
N ARG A 67 -12.16 4.69 20.41
CA ARG A 67 -11.22 5.02 21.48
C ARG A 67 -11.88 4.94 22.86
N SER A 68 -13.07 5.53 23.01
CA SER A 68 -13.82 5.49 24.27
C SER A 68 -14.29 4.06 24.60
N TYR A 69 -14.82 3.32 23.62
CA TYR A 69 -15.28 1.94 23.82
C TYR A 69 -14.14 1.01 24.25
N MET A 70 -13.01 1.03 23.54
CA MET A 70 -11.86 0.18 23.86
C MET A 70 -11.14 0.58 25.15
N ARG A 71 -11.26 1.85 25.56
CA ARG A 71 -10.83 2.29 26.90
C ARG A 71 -11.65 1.62 27.99
N ASP A 72 -12.98 1.58 27.86
CA ASP A 72 -13.83 0.91 28.85
C ASP A 72 -13.52 -0.59 28.94
N VAL A 73 -13.29 -1.24 27.80
CA VAL A 73 -12.81 -2.64 27.73
C VAL A 73 -11.49 -2.80 28.50
N THR A 74 -10.53 -1.92 28.26
CA THR A 74 -9.19 -1.98 28.88
C THR A 74 -9.24 -1.73 30.39
N LEU A 75 -10.15 -0.86 30.85
CA LEU A 75 -10.31 -0.51 32.25
C LEU A 75 -11.27 -1.45 33.01
N GLY A 76 -11.84 -2.46 32.34
CA GLY A 76 -12.83 -3.37 32.93
C GLY A 76 -14.12 -2.66 33.35
N ARG A 77 -14.46 -1.55 32.68
CA ARG A 77 -15.68 -0.79 32.94
C ARG A 77 -16.87 -1.41 32.20
N PRO A 78 -18.12 -1.09 32.60
CA PRO A 78 -19.29 -1.48 31.82
C PRO A 78 -19.18 -0.98 30.38
N LEU A 79 -19.40 -1.90 29.43
CA LEU A 79 -19.41 -1.57 28.00
C LEU A 79 -20.58 -0.65 27.68
N GLN A 80 -20.33 0.35 26.83
CA GLN A 80 -21.32 1.32 26.38
C GLN A 80 -21.66 1.10 24.90
N PRO A 81 -22.60 0.20 24.57
CA PRO A 81 -22.97 -0.10 23.17
C PRO A 81 -23.55 1.13 22.44
N GLU A 82 -24.15 2.06 23.20
CA GLU A 82 -24.68 3.33 22.70
C GLU A 82 -23.64 4.17 21.93
N LEU A 83 -22.35 4.04 22.26
CA LEU A 83 -21.26 4.72 21.54
C LEU A 83 -21.11 4.24 20.10
N ALA A 84 -21.35 2.94 19.86
CA ALA A 84 -21.31 2.37 18.51
C ALA A 84 -22.55 2.81 17.71
N GLU A 85 -23.72 2.77 18.35
CA GLU A 85 -24.99 3.18 17.74
C GLU A 85 -24.97 4.66 17.34
N ALA A 86 -24.40 5.53 18.17
CA ALA A 86 -24.27 6.96 17.90
C ALA A 86 -23.51 7.28 16.60
N VAL A 87 -22.63 6.39 16.15
CA VAL A 87 -21.85 6.55 14.91
C VAL A 87 -22.29 5.59 13.78
N GLY A 88 -23.43 4.93 13.97
CA GLY A 88 -24.00 3.99 13.00
C GLY A 88 -23.18 2.72 12.80
N MET A 89 -22.51 2.23 13.86
CA MET A 89 -21.71 1.00 13.85
C MET A 89 -22.22 0.01 14.90
N SER A 90 -21.87 -1.26 14.77
CA SER A 90 -22.05 -2.24 15.84
C SER A 90 -20.83 -2.29 16.75
N THR A 91 -20.97 -2.89 17.93
CA THR A 91 -19.85 -3.15 18.86
C THR A 91 -18.77 -4.01 18.21
N GLU A 92 -19.17 -5.03 17.45
CA GLU A 92 -18.24 -5.91 16.73
C GLU A 92 -17.49 -5.14 15.64
N ALA A 93 -18.14 -4.18 14.97
CA ALA A 93 -17.49 -3.34 13.98
C ALA A 93 -16.44 -2.41 14.61
N LEU A 94 -16.67 -1.90 15.83
CA LEU A 94 -15.66 -1.15 16.57
C LEU A 94 -14.47 -2.02 16.96
N GLU A 95 -14.70 -3.26 17.39
CA GLU A 95 -13.63 -4.22 17.71
C GLU A 95 -12.81 -4.63 16.48
N GLN A 96 -13.46 -4.82 15.33
CA GLN A 96 -12.79 -5.05 14.05
C GLN A 96 -11.96 -3.84 13.63
N MET A 97 -12.50 -2.63 13.78
CA MET A 97 -11.76 -1.41 13.50
C MET A 97 -10.53 -1.27 14.42
N TYR A 98 -10.67 -1.60 15.70
CA TYR A 98 -9.54 -1.65 16.64
C TYR A 98 -8.49 -2.69 16.23
N ARG A 99 -8.91 -3.88 15.80
CA ARG A 99 -8.01 -4.91 15.28
C ARG A 99 -7.20 -4.40 14.09
N LEU A 100 -7.82 -3.72 13.14
CA LEU A 100 -7.15 -3.21 11.95
C LEU A 100 -6.26 -1.99 12.22
N LEU A 101 -6.71 -1.04 13.05
CA LEU A 101 -6.02 0.23 13.27
C LEU A 101 -5.01 0.21 14.42
N ALA A 102 -5.31 -0.49 15.52
CA ALA A 102 -4.49 -0.48 16.73
C ALA A 102 -3.60 -1.72 16.85
N ILE A 103 -4.13 -2.92 16.60
CA ILE A 103 -3.32 -4.16 16.62
C ILE A 103 -2.50 -4.27 15.33
N ALA A 104 -3.17 -4.09 14.19
CA ALA A 104 -2.58 -3.95 12.85
C ALA A 104 -1.54 -5.04 12.52
N LYS A 105 -1.96 -6.32 12.62
CA LYS A 105 -1.09 -7.46 12.31
C LYS A 105 -0.60 -7.39 10.86
N TYR A 106 0.60 -7.90 10.60
CA TYR A 106 1.27 -7.75 9.31
C TYR A 106 0.46 -8.35 8.15
N ASP A 107 -0.09 -9.55 8.36
CA ASP A 107 -0.95 -10.30 7.43
C ASP A 107 -2.30 -9.61 7.16
N GLU A 108 -2.75 -8.73 8.05
CA GLU A 108 -4.00 -7.98 7.92
C GLU A 108 -3.79 -6.60 7.28
N ARG A 109 -2.57 -6.04 7.36
CA ARG A 109 -2.22 -4.75 6.74
C ARG A 109 -2.01 -4.85 5.23
N TYR A 110 -1.45 -5.97 4.76
CA TYR A 110 -1.05 -6.15 3.37
C TYR A 110 -1.74 -7.36 2.75
N VAL A 111 -2.95 -7.13 2.23
CA VAL A 111 -3.67 -8.13 1.43
C VAL A 111 -3.42 -7.85 -0.04
N ILE A 112 -2.18 -8.12 -0.49
CA ILE A 112 -1.76 -7.94 -1.89
C ILE A 112 -1.77 -9.32 -2.56
N PRO A 113 -2.74 -9.60 -3.46
CA PRO A 113 -2.77 -10.86 -4.17
C PRO A 113 -1.56 -10.99 -5.09
N THR A 114 -1.16 -12.22 -5.40
CA THR A 114 -0.14 -12.47 -6.42
C THR A 114 -0.63 -11.90 -7.74
N ALA A 115 0.14 -10.99 -8.34
CA ALA A 115 -0.09 -10.62 -9.73
C ALA A 115 0.03 -11.89 -10.58
N HIS A 116 -0.94 -12.16 -11.45
CA HIS A 116 -0.87 -13.27 -12.39
C HIS A 116 0.18 -12.96 -13.48
N VAL A 117 1.46 -13.03 -13.11
CA VAL A 117 2.60 -12.83 -14.02
C VAL A 117 2.66 -13.90 -15.11
N ALA A 118 1.93 -15.00 -14.95
CA ALA A 118 1.91 -16.13 -15.89
C ALA A 118 1.40 -15.77 -17.30
N GLU A 119 0.43 -14.87 -17.44
CA GLU A 119 -0.02 -14.40 -18.77
C GLU A 119 0.84 -13.24 -19.30
N ALA A 120 1.46 -12.46 -18.41
CA ALA A 120 2.35 -11.35 -18.77
C ALA A 120 3.74 -11.84 -19.25
N HIS A 121 4.25 -12.95 -18.73
CA HIS A 121 5.55 -13.51 -19.16
C HIS A 121 5.58 -13.89 -20.65
N ASN A 122 4.45 -14.31 -21.23
CA ASN A 122 4.35 -14.58 -22.67
C ASN A 122 4.43 -13.29 -23.52
N LEU A 123 4.21 -12.12 -22.92
CA LEU A 123 4.33 -10.79 -23.55
C LEU A 123 5.66 -10.09 -23.20
N GLU A 124 6.24 -10.36 -22.04
CA GLU A 124 7.54 -9.81 -21.59
C GLU A 124 8.73 -10.42 -22.35
N GLU A 125 8.63 -11.67 -22.84
CA GLU A 125 9.68 -12.29 -23.68
C GLU A 125 9.88 -11.52 -25.02
N MET A 126 8.95 -10.63 -25.39
CA MET A 126 9.08 -9.77 -26.58
C MET A 126 9.74 -8.41 -26.32
N ALA A 127 9.82 -7.91 -25.07
CA ALA A 127 10.38 -6.59 -24.79
C ALA A 127 10.72 -6.38 -23.30
N CYS A 128 11.88 -6.88 -22.85
CA CYS A 128 12.87 -6.12 -22.05
C CYS A 128 13.89 -7.05 -21.35
N SER A 129 15.08 -7.14 -21.94
CA SER A 129 16.33 -6.81 -21.23
C SER A 129 17.41 -6.59 -22.29
N LEU A 130 17.66 -5.32 -22.59
CA LEU A 130 18.90 -4.91 -23.27
C LEU A 130 20.07 -4.85 -22.27
N ASP A 131 19.91 -5.39 -21.06
CA ASP A 131 20.90 -5.38 -19.99
C ASP A 131 21.72 -6.69 -19.99
N PHE A 132 22.18 -7.09 -21.17
CA PHE A 132 23.29 -8.03 -21.27
C PHE A 132 24.56 -7.24 -21.64
N GLU A 133 25.69 -7.64 -21.06
CA GLU A 133 26.98 -7.06 -21.39
C GLU A 133 27.26 -7.27 -22.89
N GLY A 134 27.31 -6.17 -23.66
CA GLY A 134 27.41 -6.18 -25.13
C GLY A 134 26.08 -6.06 -25.89
N GLY A 135 24.97 -5.75 -25.21
CA GLY A 135 23.66 -5.52 -25.85
C GLY A 135 23.54 -4.17 -26.57
N PRO A 136 22.57 -4.02 -27.50
CA PRO A 136 22.41 -2.82 -28.35
C PRO A 136 22.35 -1.47 -27.61
N GLY A 137 22.06 -1.46 -26.30
CA GLY A 137 22.04 -0.27 -25.46
C GLY A 137 23.37 0.07 -24.76
N ALA A 138 24.32 -0.88 -24.70
CA ALA A 138 25.66 -0.69 -24.14
C ALA A 138 26.66 -0.60 -25.29
N GLY A 139 26.98 0.62 -25.72
CA GLY A 139 27.90 0.85 -26.85
C GLY A 139 29.17 0.00 -26.78
N GLY A 140 29.27 -1.00 -27.66
CA GLY A 140 30.41 -1.92 -27.72
C GLY A 140 30.33 -2.86 -28.92
N ASN A 141 31.21 -2.63 -29.90
CA ASN A 141 31.29 -3.29 -31.21
C ASN A 141 31.42 -4.83 -31.18
N GLY A 142 30.76 -5.51 -32.13
CA GLY A 142 31.22 -6.81 -32.62
C GLY A 142 30.20 -7.56 -33.48
N ALA A 143 30.53 -7.78 -34.76
CA ALA A 143 29.74 -8.54 -35.74
C ALA A 143 29.65 -10.06 -35.48
N PHE A 144 29.86 -10.49 -34.22
CA PHE A 144 29.92 -11.89 -33.81
C PHE A 144 29.48 -12.04 -32.34
N ALA A 145 28.17 -12.04 -32.08
CA ALA A 145 27.65 -12.32 -30.75
C ALA A 145 26.78 -13.58 -30.79
N SER A 146 27.35 -14.73 -30.40
CA SER A 146 26.59 -15.90 -29.96
C SER A 146 26.11 -15.63 -28.53
N GLY A 147 24.80 -15.44 -28.36
CA GLY A 147 24.18 -15.35 -27.03
C GLY A 147 24.10 -16.72 -26.34
N PRO A 148 24.12 -16.77 -24.99
CA PRO A 148 23.89 -18.00 -24.24
C PRO A 148 22.39 -18.28 -24.17
N GLY A 149 21.99 -19.55 -24.28
CA GLY A 149 20.65 -19.97 -23.86
C GLY A 149 19.73 -20.57 -24.93
N ARG A 150 20.26 -21.37 -25.85
CA ARG A 150 19.59 -22.56 -26.44
C ARG A 150 20.57 -23.20 -27.43
N PRO A 151 20.85 -24.52 -27.38
CA PRO A 151 21.60 -25.15 -28.46
C PRO A 151 20.73 -25.10 -29.72
N ILE A 152 21.06 -24.18 -30.62
CA ILE A 152 20.46 -24.12 -31.95
C ILE A 152 20.89 -25.42 -32.64
N PRO A 153 19.97 -26.27 -33.14
CA PRO A 153 20.36 -27.43 -33.91
C PRO A 153 21.02 -26.93 -35.21
N ILE A 154 22.35 -26.95 -35.22
CA ILE A 154 23.15 -26.61 -36.39
C ILE A 154 22.94 -27.75 -37.40
N ALA A 155 22.37 -27.43 -38.56
CA ALA A 155 22.35 -28.38 -39.68
C ALA A 155 23.80 -28.78 -40.00
N LEU A 156 24.08 -30.05 -40.26
CA LEU A 156 25.43 -30.57 -40.52
C LEU A 156 26.20 -29.75 -41.57
N GLU A 157 25.48 -29.14 -42.51
CA GLU A 157 26.03 -28.25 -43.53
C GLU A 157 26.65 -26.97 -42.94
N SER A 158 26.01 -26.33 -41.97
CA SER A 158 26.53 -25.08 -41.38
C SER A 158 27.73 -25.31 -40.46
N PHE A 159 27.89 -26.50 -39.89
CA PHE A 159 29.12 -26.91 -39.17
C PHE A 159 30.29 -27.15 -40.14
N ALA A 160 30.04 -27.80 -41.28
CA ALA A 160 31.07 -28.03 -42.29
C ALA A 160 31.60 -26.71 -42.88
N GLU A 161 30.71 -25.74 -43.12
CA GLU A 161 31.09 -24.42 -43.61
C GLU A 161 31.89 -23.60 -42.58
N THR A 162 31.54 -23.67 -41.30
CA THR A 162 32.30 -22.96 -40.25
C THR A 162 33.67 -23.58 -40.04
N LYS A 163 33.77 -24.92 -40.10
CA LYS A 163 35.05 -25.63 -40.02
C LYS A 163 35.96 -25.28 -41.20
N ALA A 164 35.44 -25.28 -42.43
CA ALA A 164 36.20 -24.92 -43.62
C ALA A 164 36.75 -23.48 -43.56
N ARG A 165 35.97 -22.53 -43.03
CA ARG A 165 36.42 -21.14 -42.85
C ARG A 165 37.49 -21.01 -41.76
N ARG A 166 37.39 -21.79 -40.68
CA ARG A 166 38.40 -21.83 -39.62
C ARG A 166 39.72 -22.37 -40.13
N ASP A 167 39.69 -23.50 -40.84
CA ASP A 167 40.88 -24.14 -41.38
C ASP A 167 41.56 -23.25 -42.45
N ALA A 168 40.77 -22.52 -43.24
CA ALA A 168 41.28 -21.51 -44.18
C ALA A 168 41.94 -20.31 -43.48
N ALA A 169 41.41 -19.88 -42.32
CA ALA A 169 42.00 -18.81 -41.52
C ALA A 169 43.30 -19.26 -40.84
N GLU A 170 43.36 -20.50 -40.35
CA GLU A 170 44.59 -21.09 -39.78
C GLU A 170 45.67 -21.31 -40.85
N ALA A 171 45.30 -21.66 -42.09
CA ALA A 171 46.26 -21.81 -43.21
C ALA A 171 46.80 -20.48 -43.76
N SER A 172 46.17 -19.34 -43.40
CA SER A 172 46.59 -18.00 -43.82
C SER A 172 47.57 -17.32 -42.86
N ARG A 173 48.07 -18.05 -41.86
CA ARG A 173 48.95 -17.57 -40.79
C ARG A 173 50.30 -18.27 -40.83
#